data_AF-F8DQ90-F1
#
_entry.id   AF-F8DQ90-F1
#
_cell.length_a   1.000
_cell.length_b   1.000
_cell.length_c   1.000
_cell.angle_alpha   90.00
_cell.angle_beta   90.00
_cell.angle_gamma   90.00
#
_symmetry.space_group_name_H-M   'P 1'
#
loop_
_entity.id
_entity.type
_entity.pdbx_description
1 polymer ?
#
loop_
_entity_poly.entity_id
_entity_poly.type
_entity_poly.pdbx_seq_one_letter_code
_entity_poly.pdbx_strand_id
1 'polypeptide(L)'
;MSKKYVFKEFKINRVSERPEPLKNDEIGLKDQKRLEKGDTIYIYFGKSHSYVGQTKQFLKRYKQHYMAQSKFDLRNYKCVVMSFGQLINQLSLDDIENQLITYIAADGKHNEVLSDNSTLGNSIIPYPQQDQVKSDFITPFWHELYTHNYVHTPDIETVRQSVLFKYSPFHELSEIQAQIIQEIVNDTRNNFVINGMAGTGKTVMLTNLAAVLSKKNPNKKVAVIVKANWKKTAKRIFKTYGKSNIAVYTAVKFIQAEEDYDFVIIDESHRLRRYYSKSQNTLNTIFRLPPKVAEERGVNYDVGANELEKIVKRSKQIVLMYDPSQQIRPGDITMEQFNNITHKFKHFYLPTEYRINIPEKSGKYRRAYTGENYIKGIKNFLGPEMSI
;
A
#
# COMPACT_ATOMS: atom_id res chain seq x y z
N MET A 1 20.91 -0.48 31.43
CA MET A 1 21.37 0.04 30.12
C MET A 1 20.91 1.48 29.99
N SER A 2 21.78 2.41 29.58
CA SER A 2 21.35 3.77 29.25
C SER A 2 20.40 3.74 28.05
N LYS A 3 19.27 4.46 28.12
CA LYS A 3 18.37 4.59 26.96
C LYS A 3 19.13 5.22 25.79
N LYS A 4 19.12 4.58 24.61
CA LYS A 4 19.79 5.05 23.38
C LYS A 4 19.02 6.16 22.65
N TYR A 5 17.82 6.49 23.13
CA TYR A 5 16.97 7.56 22.62
C TYR A 5 16.30 8.30 23.79
N VAL A 6 15.76 9.47 23.49
CA VAL A 6 14.99 10.28 24.42
C VAL A 6 13.53 10.28 23.98
N PHE A 7 12.61 9.95 24.88
CA PHE A 7 11.17 10.09 24.66
C PHE A 7 10.70 11.41 25.27
N LYS A 8 10.07 12.28 24.48
CA LYS A 8 9.49 13.53 24.97
C LYS A 8 8.04 13.66 24.51
N GLU A 9 7.16 13.97 25.43
CA GLU A 9 5.76 14.25 25.16
C GLU A 9 5.46 15.71 25.45
N PHE A 10 4.75 16.37 24.53
CA PHE A 10 4.21 17.70 24.73
C PHE A 10 2.72 17.70 24.48
N LYS A 11 1.97 18.19 25.45
CA LYS A 11 0.53 18.40 25.31
C LYS A 11 0.30 19.67 24.50
N ILE A 12 -0.63 19.60 23.56
CA ILE A 12 -1.04 20.75 22.78
C ILE A 12 -2.08 21.50 23.60
N ASN A 13 -1.63 22.54 24.32
CA ASN A 13 -2.50 23.39 25.11
C ASN A 13 -3.43 24.22 24.22
N ARG A 14 -4.68 24.37 24.66
CA ARG A 14 -5.72 25.11 23.97
C ARG A 14 -6.23 26.19 24.90
N VAL A 15 -5.87 27.45 24.63
CA VAL A 15 -6.47 28.61 25.29
C VAL A 15 -7.65 29.15 24.45
N SER A 16 -7.81 28.68 23.20
CA SER A 16 -8.95 28.90 22.31
C SER A 16 -9.08 27.75 21.29
N GLU A 17 -9.88 27.87 20.21
CA GLU A 17 -9.84 26.93 19.07
C GLU A 17 -8.47 26.89 18.35
N ARG A 18 -7.54 27.78 18.71
CA ARG A 18 -6.16 27.79 18.20
C ARG A 18 -5.18 27.17 19.20
N PRO A 19 -4.31 26.24 18.75
CA PRO A 19 -3.21 25.70 19.56
C PRO A 19 -2.24 26.78 20.04
N GLU A 20 -1.60 26.58 21.21
CA GLU A 20 -0.46 27.42 21.63
C GLU A 20 0.85 26.98 20.94
N PRO A 21 1.79 27.91 20.67
CA PRO A 21 3.15 27.55 20.28
C PRO A 21 3.87 26.82 21.41
N LEU A 22 4.72 25.84 21.08
CA LEU A 22 5.65 25.23 22.04
C LEU A 22 6.48 26.31 22.72
N LYS A 23 6.34 26.44 24.05
CA LYS A 23 7.13 27.36 24.86
C LYS A 23 8.49 26.73 25.12
N ASN A 24 9.56 27.49 24.86
CA ASN A 24 10.93 27.01 25.05
C ASN A 24 11.19 26.56 26.50
N ASP A 25 10.48 27.13 27.46
CA ASP A 25 10.64 26.85 28.89
C ASP A 25 10.16 25.43 29.28
N GLU A 26 9.36 24.78 28.44
CA GLU A 26 8.92 23.39 28.61
C GLU A 26 9.96 22.38 28.07
N ILE A 27 10.97 22.85 27.32
CA ILE A 27 12.03 22.05 26.71
C ILE A 27 13.36 22.42 27.39
N GLY A 28 13.94 21.52 28.18
CA GLY A 28 15.24 21.77 28.79
C GLY A 28 16.32 22.15 27.75
N LEU A 29 17.23 23.07 28.10
CA LEU A 29 18.27 23.64 27.21
C LEU A 29 19.04 22.62 26.35
N LYS A 30 19.31 21.43 26.86
CA LYS A 30 20.00 20.36 26.12
C LYS A 30 19.12 19.74 25.02
N ASP A 31 17.83 19.62 25.27
CA ASP A 31 16.86 19.10 24.30
C ASP A 31 16.53 20.16 23.25
N GLN A 32 16.50 21.44 23.61
CA GLN A 32 16.24 22.53 22.68
C GLN A 32 17.24 22.55 21.51
N LYS A 33 18.55 22.46 21.81
CA LYS A 33 19.58 22.40 20.75
C LYS A 33 19.38 21.21 19.81
N ARG A 34 18.92 20.07 20.34
CA ARG A 34 18.64 18.86 19.55
C ARG A 34 17.38 19.04 18.69
N LEU A 35 16.33 19.66 19.21
CA LEU A 35 15.12 19.93 18.43
C LEU A 35 15.32 21.03 17.37
N GLU A 36 16.30 21.92 17.56
CA GLU A 36 16.66 22.95 16.59
C GLU A 36 17.50 22.42 15.42
N LYS A 37 18.41 21.47 15.66
CA LYS A 37 19.44 21.05 14.68
C LYS A 37 19.63 19.53 14.52
N GLY A 38 18.89 18.72 15.26
CA GLY A 38 19.04 17.28 15.31
C GLY A 38 17.96 16.52 14.54
N ASP A 39 18.35 15.35 14.06
CA ASP A 39 17.45 14.38 13.45
C ASP A 39 16.40 13.92 14.48
N THR A 40 15.13 14.11 14.15
CA THR A 40 14.01 13.91 15.06
C THR A 40 12.88 13.18 14.35
N ILE A 41 12.35 12.16 15.02
CA ILE A 41 11.08 11.52 14.67
C ILE A 41 10.01 12.08 15.59
N TYR A 42 8.85 12.41 15.04
CA TYR A 42 7.74 12.95 15.81
C TYR A 42 6.41 12.33 15.38
N ILE A 43 5.52 12.17 16.35
CA ILE A 43 4.18 11.63 16.16
C ILE A 43 3.18 12.51 16.87
N TYR A 44 2.22 13.07 16.11
CA TYR A 44 1.06 13.71 16.70
C TYR A 44 -0.03 12.68 16.95
N PHE A 45 -0.59 12.67 18.15
CA PHE A 45 -1.70 11.79 18.52
C PHE A 45 -2.97 12.59 18.79
N GLY A 46 -4.04 12.22 18.09
CA GLY A 46 -5.39 12.74 18.26
C GLY A 46 -6.35 11.67 18.80
N LYS A 47 -7.66 11.96 18.77
CA LYS A 47 -8.68 10.97 19.17
C LYS A 47 -8.81 9.84 18.15
N SER A 48 -8.77 10.17 16.86
CA SER A 48 -8.98 9.22 15.76
C SER A 48 -7.95 9.37 14.64
N HIS A 49 -7.03 10.34 14.76
CA HIS A 49 -6.02 10.63 13.76
C HIS A 49 -4.65 10.54 14.40
N SER A 50 -3.66 10.11 13.65
CA SER A 50 -2.24 10.25 13.97
C SER A 50 -1.52 10.90 12.80
N TYR A 51 -0.40 11.53 13.07
CA TYR A 51 0.53 11.97 12.04
C TYR A 51 1.93 11.55 12.44
N VAL A 52 2.65 10.89 11.54
CA VAL A 52 4.06 10.53 11.75
C VAL A 52 4.91 11.37 10.80
N GLY A 53 6.03 11.89 11.31
CA GLY A 53 6.97 12.66 10.50
C GLY A 53 8.41 12.55 10.98
N GLN A 54 9.32 12.87 10.07
CA GLN A 54 10.74 13.09 10.35
C GLN A 54 11.18 14.52 10.01
N THR A 55 12.23 15.01 10.68
CA THR A 55 12.81 16.35 10.41
C THR A 55 14.18 16.51 11.05
N LYS A 56 15.00 17.40 10.49
CA LYS A 56 16.28 17.86 11.08
C LYS A 56 16.15 19.15 11.91
N GLN A 57 14.97 19.78 11.87
CA GLN A 57 14.68 21.08 12.50
C GLN A 57 13.25 21.09 13.02
N PHE A 58 13.01 20.36 14.12
CA PHE A 58 11.66 20.15 14.65
C PHE A 58 10.95 21.45 14.97
N LEU A 59 11.60 22.42 15.62
CA LEU A 59 10.95 23.69 15.97
C LEU A 59 10.47 24.47 14.73
N LYS A 60 11.22 24.41 13.62
CA LYS A 60 10.81 25.01 12.34
C LYS A 60 9.63 24.24 11.74
N ARG A 61 9.70 22.91 11.74
CA ARG A 61 8.62 22.04 11.24
C ARG A 61 7.33 22.19 12.04
N TYR A 62 7.42 22.35 13.35
CA TYR A 62 6.28 22.63 14.23
C TYR A 62 5.62 23.97 13.87
N LYS A 63 6.42 25.03 13.69
CA LYS A 63 5.89 26.33 13.22
C LYS A 63 5.22 26.23 11.85
N GLN A 64 5.77 25.44 10.92
CA GLN A 64 5.14 25.21 9.62
C GLN A 64 3.78 24.51 9.78
N HIS A 65 3.70 23.46 10.59
CA HIS A 65 2.45 22.77 10.89
C HIS A 65 1.42 23.67 11.59
N TYR A 66 1.90 24.58 12.44
CA TYR A 66 1.06 25.58 13.11
C TYR A 66 0.48 26.63 12.13
N MET A 67 1.29 27.08 11.17
CA MET A 67 0.90 28.12 10.20
C MET A 67 0.19 27.57 8.96
N ALA A 68 0.31 26.28 8.67
CA ALA A 68 -0.24 25.67 7.46
C ALA A 68 -1.77 25.54 7.53
N GLN A 69 -2.45 25.94 6.45
CA GLN A 69 -3.88 25.66 6.19
C GLN A 69 -4.06 24.39 5.31
N SER A 70 -3.18 23.39 5.46
CA SER A 70 -3.07 22.25 4.54
C SER A 70 -3.72 20.97 5.10
N LYS A 71 -3.32 19.78 4.59
CA LYS A 71 -3.79 18.44 5.03
C LYS A 71 -3.55 18.14 6.51
N PHE A 72 -2.68 18.90 7.18
CA PHE A 72 -2.40 18.77 8.61
C PHE A 72 -3.13 19.87 9.37
N ASP A 73 -4.14 19.49 10.14
CA ASP A 73 -4.85 20.40 11.04
C ASP A 73 -4.49 20.07 12.48
N LEU A 74 -3.71 20.95 13.10
CA LEU A 74 -3.22 20.78 14.48
C LEU A 74 -4.37 20.62 15.50
N ARG A 75 -5.59 21.10 15.19
CA ARG A 75 -6.79 20.95 16.04
C ARG A 75 -7.24 19.49 16.20
N ASN A 76 -6.84 18.60 15.29
CA ASN A 76 -7.17 17.17 15.37
C ASN A 76 -6.32 16.42 16.40
N TYR A 77 -5.26 17.05 16.93
CA TYR A 77 -4.28 16.42 17.80
C TYR A 77 -4.34 16.98 19.23
N LYS A 78 -3.93 16.15 20.18
CA LYS A 78 -3.90 16.45 21.62
C LYS A 78 -2.48 16.58 22.16
N CYS A 79 -1.54 15.86 21.56
CA CYS A 79 -0.14 15.90 21.93
C CYS A 79 0.75 15.61 20.74
N VAL A 80 2.03 15.88 20.91
CA VAL A 80 3.11 15.45 20.04
C VAL A 80 4.16 14.71 20.87
N VAL A 81 4.50 13.51 20.44
CA VAL A 81 5.62 12.72 20.96
C VAL A 81 6.80 12.93 20.03
N MET A 82 7.98 13.18 20.58
CA MET A 82 9.23 13.30 19.85
C MET A 82 10.26 12.31 20.37
N SER A 83 11.07 11.82 19.46
CA SER A 83 12.24 11.02 19.78
C SER A 83 13.46 11.45 18.97
N PHE A 84 14.59 11.51 19.66
CA PHE A 84 15.92 11.76 19.12
C PHE A 84 16.94 10.89 19.86
N GLY A 85 18.01 10.48 19.18
CA GLY A 85 18.99 9.56 19.73
C GLY A 85 20.04 9.17 18.71
N GLN A 86 21.03 8.38 19.13
CA GLN A 86 22.15 8.00 18.25
C GLN A 86 21.69 7.18 17.03
N LEU A 87 20.64 6.37 17.22
CA LEU A 87 20.04 5.51 16.21
C LEU A 87 19.02 6.25 15.32
N ILE A 88 18.65 7.49 15.66
CA ILE A 88 17.74 8.33 14.88
C ILE A 88 18.61 9.34 14.14
N ASN A 89 18.99 9.00 12.91
CA ASN A 89 19.91 9.80 12.11
C ASN A 89 19.54 9.72 10.63
N GLN A 90 20.20 10.52 9.80
CA GLN A 90 19.91 10.63 8.36
C GLN A 90 19.83 9.30 7.60
N LEU A 91 20.53 8.25 8.03
CA LEU A 91 20.48 6.94 7.38
C LEU A 91 19.24 6.14 7.78
N SER A 92 18.70 6.36 8.97
CA SER A 92 17.61 5.58 9.56
C SER A 92 16.25 6.29 9.57
N LEU A 93 16.20 7.62 9.39
CA LEU A 93 14.96 8.40 9.50
C LEU A 93 13.82 7.87 8.63
N ASP A 94 14.10 7.58 7.35
CA ASP A 94 13.07 7.12 6.41
C ASP A 94 12.56 5.71 6.76
N ASP A 95 13.46 4.81 7.19
CA ASP A 95 13.10 3.47 7.65
C ASP A 95 12.25 3.54 8.92
N ILE A 96 12.69 4.32 9.90
CA ILE A 96 11.97 4.52 11.17
C ILE A 96 10.59 5.11 10.91
N GLU A 97 10.49 6.15 10.09
CA GLU A 97 9.22 6.79 9.74
C GLU A 97 8.27 5.77 9.08
N ASN A 98 8.75 5.02 8.08
CA ASN A 98 7.96 4.01 7.39
C ASN A 98 7.47 2.90 8.33
N GLN A 99 8.34 2.40 9.21
CA GLN A 99 7.98 1.40 10.21
C GLN A 99 6.92 1.93 11.17
N LEU A 100 7.08 3.15 11.70
CA LEU A 100 6.12 3.73 12.64
C LEU A 100 4.77 4.06 11.99
N ILE A 101 4.75 4.58 10.76
CA ILE A 101 3.51 4.76 9.98
C ILE A 101 2.79 3.41 9.88
N THR A 102 3.53 2.37 9.50
CA THR A 102 2.97 1.04 9.28
C THR A 102 2.45 0.41 10.57
N TYR A 103 3.22 0.45 11.66
CA TYR A 103 2.78 -0.13 12.93
C TYR A 103 1.60 0.63 13.56
N ILE A 104 1.62 1.97 13.56
CA ILE A 104 0.52 2.77 14.13
C ILE A 104 -0.76 2.58 13.33
N ALA A 105 -0.67 2.52 11.99
CA ALA A 105 -1.81 2.21 11.14
C ALA A 105 -2.34 0.79 11.41
N ALA A 106 -1.43 -0.17 11.53
CA ALA A 106 -1.75 -1.58 11.72
C ALA A 106 -2.40 -1.90 13.08
N ASP A 107 -2.03 -1.17 14.13
CA ASP A 107 -2.60 -1.28 15.48
C ASP A 107 -4.11 -0.97 15.51
N GLY A 108 -4.61 -0.16 14.57
CA GLY A 108 -6.04 0.06 14.37
C GLY A 108 -6.72 0.97 15.41
N LYS A 109 -5.99 1.49 16.40
CA LYS A 109 -6.50 2.51 17.34
C LYS A 109 -6.90 3.81 16.67
N HIS A 110 -6.14 4.20 15.65
CA HIS A 110 -6.37 5.42 14.89
C HIS A 110 -7.02 5.08 13.56
N ASN A 111 -8.05 5.82 13.19
CA ASN A 111 -8.80 5.61 11.94
C ASN A 111 -7.98 6.03 10.71
N GLU A 112 -7.07 6.98 10.88
CA GLU A 112 -6.24 7.56 9.83
C GLU A 112 -4.88 7.98 10.39
N VAL A 113 -3.82 7.59 9.68
CA VAL A 113 -2.42 7.90 9.96
C VAL A 113 -1.90 8.67 8.75
N LEU A 114 -1.66 9.96 8.97
CA LEU A 114 -1.12 10.86 7.97
C LEU A 114 0.41 10.87 8.04
N SER A 115 1.03 11.16 6.90
CA SER A 115 2.45 11.46 6.81
C SER A 115 2.69 12.37 5.62
N ASP A 116 3.76 13.17 5.70
CA ASP A 116 4.24 14.00 4.58
C ASP A 116 5.42 13.33 3.87
N ASN A 117 5.54 12.01 4.03
CA ASN A 117 6.70 11.26 3.57
C ASN A 117 6.87 11.53 2.07
N SER A 118 7.97 12.18 1.69
CA SER A 118 8.19 12.74 0.35
C SER A 118 8.72 11.69 -0.62
N THR A 119 9.28 10.59 -0.11
CA THR A 119 9.85 9.52 -0.92
C THR A 119 8.77 8.75 -1.69
N LEU A 120 8.97 8.66 -3.00
CA LEU A 120 8.08 8.00 -3.95
C LEU A 120 8.36 6.50 -4.06
N GLY A 121 9.35 6.00 -3.31
CA GLY A 121 9.78 4.62 -3.29
C GLY A 121 9.75 4.09 -1.87
N ASN A 122 9.10 2.95 -1.68
CA ASN A 122 9.15 2.13 -0.47
C ASN A 122 10.45 1.32 -0.39
N SER A 123 11.50 1.77 -1.08
CA SER A 123 12.81 1.15 -1.09
C SER A 123 13.58 1.71 0.10
N ILE A 124 13.62 0.93 1.18
CA ILE A 124 14.50 1.22 2.31
C ILE A 124 15.92 0.96 1.83
N ILE A 125 16.79 1.96 1.89
CA ILE A 125 18.21 1.77 1.61
C ILE A 125 18.79 0.99 2.80
N PRO A 126 19.39 -0.21 2.60
CA PRO A 126 20.01 -0.95 3.68
C PRO A 126 21.09 -0.13 4.39
N TYR A 127 21.13 -0.17 5.72
CA TYR A 127 22.15 0.53 6.51
C TYR A 127 22.65 -0.32 7.70
N PRO A 128 23.90 -0.13 8.16
CA PRO A 128 24.54 -1.06 9.11
C PRO A 128 23.81 -1.23 10.45
N GLN A 129 23.08 -0.23 10.91
CA GLN A 129 22.41 -0.22 12.22
C GLN A 129 20.94 -0.67 12.17
N GLN A 130 20.42 -1.22 11.07
CA GLN A 130 19.00 -1.60 10.94
C GLN A 130 18.51 -2.50 12.08
N ASP A 131 19.26 -3.55 12.39
CA ASP A 131 18.91 -4.47 13.49
C ASP A 131 18.90 -3.75 14.83
N GLN A 132 19.85 -2.83 15.07
CA GLN A 132 19.91 -2.02 16.29
C GLN A 132 18.77 -1.01 16.37
N VAL A 133 18.38 -0.39 15.25
CA VAL A 133 17.20 0.48 15.20
C VAL A 133 15.96 -0.32 15.58
N LYS A 134 15.82 -1.54 15.10
CA LYS A 134 14.68 -2.41 15.44
C LYS A 134 14.68 -2.85 16.91
N SER A 135 15.81 -3.34 17.42
CA SER A 135 15.92 -3.89 18.78
C SER A 135 15.97 -2.80 19.85
N ASP A 136 16.74 -1.75 19.63
CA ASP A 136 17.12 -0.79 20.67
C ASP A 136 16.35 0.53 20.58
N PHE A 137 15.63 0.77 19.48
CA PHE A 137 14.75 1.92 19.33
C PHE A 137 13.28 1.52 19.09
N ILE A 138 12.94 0.89 17.97
CA ILE A 138 11.53 0.64 17.57
C ILE A 138 10.78 -0.18 18.63
N THR A 139 11.33 -1.32 19.04
CA THR A 139 10.70 -2.19 20.05
C THR A 139 10.45 -1.48 21.39
N PRO A 140 11.47 -0.89 22.04
CA PRO A 140 11.25 -0.19 23.32
C PRO A 140 10.42 1.08 23.17
N PHE A 141 10.56 1.82 22.06
CA PHE A 141 9.74 3.02 21.80
C PHE A 141 8.26 2.66 21.63
N TRP A 142 7.95 1.56 20.94
CA TRP A 142 6.58 1.04 20.81
C TRP A 142 5.97 0.69 22.17
N HIS A 143 6.74 0.03 23.04
CA HIS A 143 6.30 -0.27 24.39
C HIS A 143 6.02 1.01 25.21
N GLU A 144 6.80 2.07 25.02
CA GLU A 144 6.50 3.39 25.63
C GLU A 144 5.20 3.98 25.09
N LEU A 145 4.97 3.93 23.76
CA LEU A 145 3.69 4.36 23.18
C LEU A 145 2.50 3.58 23.76
N TYR A 146 2.65 2.28 23.98
CA TYR A 146 1.63 1.45 24.63
C TYR A 146 1.38 1.88 26.07
N THR A 147 2.46 2.05 26.85
CA THR A 147 2.39 2.47 28.26
C THR A 147 1.70 3.82 28.43
N HIS A 148 1.91 4.74 27.49
CA HIS A 148 1.24 6.05 27.45
C HIS A 148 -0.17 6.01 26.82
N ASN A 149 -0.67 4.81 26.48
CA ASN A 149 -1.97 4.61 25.84
C ASN A 149 -2.12 5.38 24.51
N TYR A 150 -1.07 5.41 23.69
CA TYR A 150 -1.11 5.91 22.30
C TYR A 150 -1.38 4.82 21.27
N VAL A 151 -1.15 3.55 21.61
CA VAL A 151 -1.48 2.36 20.80
C VAL A 151 -2.30 1.38 21.64
N HIS A 152 -2.94 0.38 21.02
CA HIS A 152 -3.70 -0.66 21.72
C HIS A 152 -2.88 -1.92 22.01
N THR A 153 -1.94 -2.25 21.12
CA THR A 153 -1.25 -3.54 21.12
C THR A 153 0.17 -3.37 21.66
N PRO A 154 0.56 -4.06 22.74
CA PRO A 154 1.92 -3.94 23.28
C PRO A 154 2.97 -4.64 22.43
N ASP A 155 2.59 -5.74 21.77
CA ASP A 155 3.50 -6.58 21.00
C ASP A 155 3.47 -6.24 19.50
N ILE A 156 4.62 -5.87 18.95
CA ILE A 156 4.77 -5.57 17.52
C ILE A 156 4.49 -6.80 16.66
N GLU A 157 4.81 -8.01 17.10
CA GLU A 157 4.58 -9.21 16.27
C GLU A 157 3.08 -9.47 16.07
N THR A 158 2.26 -9.19 17.09
CA THR A 158 0.79 -9.19 16.97
C THR A 158 0.30 -8.15 15.96
N VAL A 159 0.86 -6.93 15.98
CA VAL A 159 0.53 -5.86 15.01
C VAL A 159 0.83 -6.30 13.57
N ARG A 160 1.94 -7.02 13.36
CA ARG A 160 2.37 -7.52 12.03
C ARG A 160 1.41 -8.53 11.41
N GLN A 161 0.63 -9.23 12.21
CA GLN A 161 -0.37 -10.19 11.72
C GLN A 161 -1.61 -9.51 11.15
N SER A 162 -1.78 -8.20 11.39
CA SER A 162 -2.95 -7.46 10.92
C SER A 162 -2.99 -7.34 9.39
N VAL A 163 -4.21 -7.26 8.87
CA VAL A 163 -4.44 -7.03 7.45
C VAL A 163 -3.94 -5.66 7.00
N LEU A 164 -3.96 -4.68 7.91
CA LEU A 164 -3.45 -3.32 7.66
C LEU A 164 -1.92 -3.30 7.52
N PHE A 165 -1.21 -4.16 8.26
CA PHE A 165 0.22 -4.36 8.10
C PHE A 165 0.54 -5.08 6.78
N LYS A 166 -0.07 -6.26 6.57
CA LYS A 166 0.22 -7.14 5.42
C LYS A 166 0.06 -6.44 4.06
N TYR A 167 -0.92 -5.55 3.93
CA TYR A 167 -1.21 -4.85 2.69
C TYR A 167 -0.96 -3.34 2.78
N SER A 168 -0.07 -2.94 3.69
CA SER A 168 0.40 -1.56 3.80
C SER A 168 0.88 -1.05 2.43
N PRO A 169 0.44 0.13 1.98
CA PRO A 169 1.03 0.79 0.81
C PRO A 169 2.51 1.15 0.99
N PHE A 170 3.02 1.04 2.22
CA PHE A 170 4.43 1.24 2.58
C PHE A 170 5.18 -0.06 2.81
N HIS A 171 4.56 -1.22 2.54
CA HIS A 171 5.25 -2.49 2.65
C HIS A 171 6.44 -2.51 1.68
N GLU A 172 7.58 -3.02 2.17
CA GLU A 172 8.77 -3.22 1.36
C GLU A 172 8.45 -4.11 0.15
N LEU A 173 8.94 -3.69 -1.00
CA LEU A 173 8.77 -4.36 -2.29
C LEU A 173 10.08 -5.06 -2.67
N SER A 174 9.98 -6.15 -3.42
CA SER A 174 11.17 -6.68 -4.11
C SER A 174 11.67 -5.67 -5.15
N GLU A 175 12.95 -5.77 -5.51
CA GLU A 175 13.57 -4.88 -6.51
C GLU A 175 12.78 -4.88 -7.83
N ILE A 176 12.37 -6.06 -8.29
CA ILE A 176 11.55 -6.22 -9.51
C ILE A 176 10.19 -5.54 -9.37
N GLN A 177 9.50 -5.71 -8.24
CA GLN A 177 8.21 -5.04 -8.00
C GLN A 177 8.36 -3.51 -8.02
N ALA A 178 9.42 -2.99 -7.38
CA ALA A 178 9.71 -1.56 -7.35
C ALA A 178 10.02 -1.02 -8.77
N GLN A 179 10.82 -1.73 -9.56
CA GLN A 179 11.13 -1.38 -10.95
C GLN A 179 9.87 -1.33 -11.82
N ILE A 180 9.02 -2.35 -11.75
CA ILE A 180 7.76 -2.40 -12.51
C ILE A 180 6.84 -1.23 -12.12
N ILE A 181 6.70 -0.93 -10.82
CA ILE A 181 5.90 0.22 -10.38
C ILE A 181 6.45 1.52 -10.97
N GLN A 182 7.78 1.74 -10.96
CA GLN A 182 8.34 2.95 -11.57
C GLN A 182 8.07 3.04 -13.06
N GLU A 183 8.17 1.92 -13.80
CA GLU A 183 7.88 1.91 -15.24
C GLU A 183 6.42 2.27 -15.52
N ILE A 184 5.47 1.64 -14.82
CA ILE A 184 4.02 1.93 -14.96
C ILE A 184 3.72 3.40 -14.64
N VAL A 185 4.32 3.91 -13.57
CA VAL A 185 4.08 5.27 -13.10
C VAL A 185 4.64 6.32 -14.07
N ASN A 186 5.74 6.01 -14.76
CA ASN A 186 6.38 6.93 -15.71
C ASN A 186 5.74 6.86 -17.10
N ASP A 187 5.17 5.70 -17.48
CA ASP A 187 4.47 5.51 -18.74
C ASP A 187 2.96 5.56 -18.54
N THR A 188 2.38 6.75 -18.68
CA THR A 188 0.93 6.98 -18.54
C THR A 188 0.12 6.75 -19.81
N ARG A 189 0.76 6.31 -20.91
CA ARG A 189 0.11 6.14 -22.23
C ARG A 189 -0.25 4.69 -22.51
N ASN A 190 0.47 3.76 -21.91
CA ASN A 190 0.23 2.33 -22.08
C ASN A 190 -0.61 1.76 -20.93
N ASN A 191 -1.23 0.63 -21.25
CA ASN A 191 -1.93 -0.23 -20.32
C ASN A 191 -1.04 -1.44 -20.00
N PHE A 192 -1.25 -2.03 -18.83
CA PHE A 192 -0.33 -3.03 -18.29
C PHE A 192 -1.03 -4.28 -17.79
N VAL A 193 -0.36 -5.42 -17.94
CA VAL A 193 -0.72 -6.69 -17.30
C VAL A 193 0.46 -7.14 -16.46
N ILE A 194 0.23 -7.32 -15.16
CA ILE A 194 1.21 -7.87 -14.22
C ILE A 194 0.83 -9.31 -13.94
N ASN A 195 1.60 -10.23 -14.49
CA ASN A 195 1.42 -11.67 -14.35
C ASN A 195 2.17 -12.15 -13.11
N GLY A 196 1.52 -12.93 -12.26
CA GLY A 196 2.21 -13.57 -11.14
C GLY A 196 1.36 -14.68 -10.55
N MET A 197 2.00 -15.71 -9.98
CA MET A 197 1.29 -16.79 -9.30
C MET A 197 0.74 -16.36 -7.94
N ALA A 198 -0.03 -17.23 -7.28
CA ALA A 198 -0.40 -17.02 -5.89
C ALA A 198 0.85 -16.85 -5.03
N GLY A 199 0.83 -15.88 -4.11
CA GLY A 199 1.95 -15.63 -3.18
C GLY A 199 3.05 -14.68 -3.70
N THR A 200 3.04 -14.24 -4.96
CA THR A 200 4.06 -13.31 -5.50
C THR A 200 3.87 -11.84 -5.09
N GLY A 201 2.96 -11.55 -4.16
CA GLY A 201 2.76 -10.20 -3.63
C GLY A 201 1.92 -9.26 -4.51
N LYS A 202 1.19 -9.74 -5.53
CA LYS A 202 0.34 -8.91 -6.42
C LYS A 202 -0.55 -7.91 -5.68
N THR A 203 -1.25 -8.34 -4.62
CA THR A 203 -2.13 -7.45 -3.85
C THR A 203 -1.35 -6.37 -3.08
N VAL A 204 -0.15 -6.67 -2.59
CA VAL A 204 0.74 -5.67 -1.96
C VAL A 204 1.23 -4.68 -3.00
N MET A 205 1.63 -5.16 -4.17
CA MET A 205 2.02 -4.32 -5.30
C MET A 205 0.89 -3.40 -5.75
N LEU A 206 -0.36 -3.89 -5.74
CA LEU A 206 -1.56 -3.11 -6.06
C LEU A 206 -1.78 -1.95 -5.09
N THR A 207 -1.73 -2.20 -3.77
CA THR A 207 -1.93 -1.12 -2.78
C THR A 207 -0.82 -0.09 -2.86
N ASN A 208 0.41 -0.53 -3.10
CA ASN A 208 1.57 0.31 -3.31
C ASN A 208 1.41 1.21 -4.55
N LEU A 209 1.15 0.61 -5.72
CA LEU A 209 0.97 1.32 -6.98
C LEU A 209 -0.15 2.37 -6.90
N ALA A 210 -1.29 2.01 -6.32
CA ALA A 210 -2.41 2.94 -6.15
C ALA A 210 -2.02 4.16 -5.30
N ALA A 211 -1.29 3.94 -4.21
CA ALA A 211 -0.81 5.02 -3.34
C ALA A 211 0.25 5.90 -4.02
N VAL A 212 1.15 5.32 -4.81
CA VAL A 212 2.17 6.05 -5.57
C VAL A 212 1.53 6.91 -6.67
N LEU A 213 0.61 6.34 -7.46
CA LEU A 213 -0.11 7.07 -8.52
C LEU A 213 -0.92 8.24 -7.94
N SER A 214 -1.66 7.99 -6.86
CA SER A 214 -2.43 9.00 -6.13
C SER A 214 -1.55 10.13 -5.59
N LYS A 215 -0.37 9.80 -5.07
CA LYS A 215 0.59 10.78 -4.54
C LYS A 215 1.25 11.61 -5.65
N LYS A 216 1.74 10.98 -6.72
CA LYS A 216 2.40 11.69 -7.85
C LYS A 216 1.42 12.53 -8.67
N ASN A 217 0.14 12.18 -8.66
CA ASN A 217 -0.87 12.86 -9.46
C ASN A 217 -2.05 13.31 -8.59
N PRO A 218 -1.89 14.34 -7.73
CA PRO A 218 -2.93 14.76 -6.78
C PRO A 218 -4.28 15.12 -7.40
N ASN A 219 -4.26 15.59 -8.65
CA ASN A 219 -5.44 16.04 -9.40
C ASN A 219 -6.06 14.95 -10.29
N LYS A 220 -5.48 13.74 -10.32
CA LYS A 220 -5.97 12.63 -11.15
C LYS A 220 -6.80 11.66 -10.32
N LYS A 221 -7.85 11.10 -10.93
CA LYS A 221 -8.73 10.11 -10.31
C LYS A 221 -8.10 8.71 -10.39
N VAL A 222 -7.93 8.06 -9.24
CA VAL A 222 -7.43 6.67 -9.14
C VAL A 222 -8.55 5.77 -8.64
N ALA A 223 -8.84 4.69 -9.36
CA ALA A 223 -9.74 3.63 -8.93
C ALA A 223 -9.01 2.30 -8.77
N VAL A 224 -9.43 1.55 -7.75
CA VAL A 224 -9.01 0.18 -7.48
C VAL A 224 -10.24 -0.71 -7.53
N ILE A 225 -10.21 -1.72 -8.40
CA ILE A 225 -11.29 -2.69 -8.56
C ILE A 225 -10.87 -4.00 -7.91
N VAL A 226 -11.68 -4.47 -6.98
CA VAL A 226 -11.41 -5.68 -6.19
C VAL A 226 -12.67 -6.53 -6.03
N LYS A 227 -12.51 -7.75 -5.54
CA LYS A 227 -13.65 -8.61 -5.17
C LYS A 227 -14.49 -8.00 -4.05
N ALA A 228 -15.77 -8.39 -4.00
CA ALA A 228 -16.74 -7.87 -3.03
C ALA A 228 -16.32 -8.08 -1.57
N ASN A 229 -15.73 -9.24 -1.24
CA ASN A 229 -15.23 -9.55 0.10
C ASN A 229 -13.98 -8.73 0.48
N TRP A 230 -13.19 -8.28 -0.50
CA TRP A 230 -11.99 -7.47 -0.28
C TRP A 230 -12.28 -5.96 -0.26
N LYS A 231 -13.37 -5.50 -0.88
CA LYS A 231 -13.72 -4.08 -1.02
C LYS A 231 -13.67 -3.29 0.28
N LYS A 232 -14.34 -3.77 1.35
CA LYS A 232 -14.37 -3.07 2.65
C LYS A 232 -12.97 -2.95 3.23
N THR A 233 -12.18 -3.99 3.09
CA THR A 233 -10.82 -4.05 3.62
C THR A 233 -9.86 -3.15 2.85
N ALA A 234 -9.90 -3.17 1.51
CA ALA A 234 -9.14 -2.25 0.67
C ALA A 234 -9.48 -0.79 0.96
N LYS A 235 -10.77 -0.46 1.10
CA LYS A 235 -11.21 0.89 1.51
C LYS A 235 -10.67 1.28 2.88
N ARG A 236 -10.66 0.34 3.83
CA ARG A 236 -10.07 0.56 5.17
C ARG A 236 -8.58 0.83 5.07
N ILE A 237 -7.83 0.03 4.33
CA ILE A 237 -6.38 0.20 4.11
C ILE A 237 -6.10 1.62 3.59
N PHE A 238 -6.69 2.00 2.45
CA PHE A 238 -6.40 3.32 1.88
C PHE A 238 -6.81 4.48 2.79
N LYS A 239 -7.96 4.37 3.48
CA LYS A 239 -8.37 5.38 4.47
C LYS A 239 -7.37 5.48 5.62
N THR A 240 -6.96 4.35 6.19
CA THR A 240 -6.04 4.34 7.34
C THR A 240 -4.68 4.94 6.99
N TYR A 241 -4.21 4.80 5.75
CA TYR A 241 -2.94 5.40 5.30
C TYR A 241 -3.10 6.79 4.65
N GLY A 242 -4.20 7.50 4.89
CA GLY A 242 -4.41 8.87 4.41
C GLY A 242 -4.57 8.99 2.89
N LYS A 243 -4.99 7.91 2.21
CA LYS A 243 -5.22 7.83 0.75
C LYS A 243 -6.70 7.74 0.42
N SER A 244 -7.52 8.57 1.08
CA SER A 244 -8.98 8.61 0.92
C SER A 244 -9.45 9.02 -0.48
N ASN A 245 -8.57 9.60 -1.29
CA ASN A 245 -8.82 9.96 -2.69
C ASN A 245 -8.78 8.77 -3.66
N ILE A 246 -8.35 7.58 -3.21
CA ILE A 246 -8.41 6.36 -4.02
C ILE A 246 -9.79 5.75 -3.91
N ALA A 247 -10.51 5.68 -5.03
CA ALA A 247 -11.82 5.08 -5.08
C ALA A 247 -11.70 3.54 -5.14
N VAL A 248 -12.55 2.82 -4.39
CA VAL A 248 -12.53 1.35 -4.34
C VAL A 248 -13.88 0.78 -4.77
N TYR A 249 -13.89 -0.04 -5.81
CA TYR A 249 -15.08 -0.60 -6.42
C TYR A 249 -15.03 -2.13 -6.51
N THR A 250 -16.21 -2.72 -6.71
CA THR A 250 -16.33 -3.99 -7.44
C THR A 250 -16.56 -3.68 -8.91
N ALA A 251 -16.25 -4.60 -9.82
CA ALA A 251 -16.40 -4.38 -11.26
C ALA A 251 -17.80 -3.85 -11.66
N VAL A 252 -18.88 -4.51 -11.20
CA VAL A 252 -20.25 -4.02 -11.42
C VAL A 252 -20.48 -2.60 -10.90
N LYS A 253 -19.98 -2.26 -9.70
CA LYS A 253 -20.19 -0.92 -9.15
C LYS A 253 -19.38 0.15 -9.85
N PHE A 254 -18.21 -0.20 -10.40
CA PHE A 254 -17.44 0.69 -11.25
C PHE A 254 -18.19 0.98 -12.56
N ILE A 255 -18.67 -0.08 -13.24
CA ILE A 255 -19.42 0.05 -14.50
C ILE A 255 -20.70 0.88 -14.32
N GLN A 256 -21.43 0.65 -13.21
CA GLN A 256 -22.66 1.39 -12.88
C GLN A 256 -22.42 2.85 -12.48
N ALA A 257 -21.21 3.22 -12.05
CA ALA A 257 -20.93 4.59 -11.66
C ALA A 257 -20.85 5.54 -12.87
N GLU A 258 -20.58 5.00 -14.07
CA GLU A 258 -20.44 5.74 -15.33
C GLU A 258 -19.44 6.92 -15.27
N GLU A 259 -18.50 6.86 -14.32
CA GLU A 259 -17.42 7.83 -14.14
C GLU A 259 -16.14 7.39 -14.86
N ASP A 260 -15.42 8.36 -15.43
CA ASP A 260 -14.10 8.14 -16.02
C ASP A 260 -12.98 8.31 -14.99
N TYR A 261 -11.95 7.48 -15.11
CA TYR A 261 -10.78 7.48 -14.23
C TYR A 261 -9.48 7.62 -15.03
N ASP A 262 -8.52 8.36 -14.48
CA ASP A 262 -7.18 8.47 -15.08
C ASP A 262 -6.39 7.17 -14.91
N PHE A 263 -6.53 6.53 -13.76
CA PHE A 263 -5.85 5.27 -13.45
C PHE A 263 -6.82 4.26 -12.85
N VAL A 264 -6.86 3.05 -13.42
CA VAL A 264 -7.65 1.93 -12.90
C VAL A 264 -6.76 0.72 -12.67
N ILE A 265 -6.71 0.23 -11.44
CA ILE A 265 -5.94 -0.97 -11.09
C ILE A 265 -6.93 -2.06 -10.70
N ILE A 266 -6.82 -3.24 -11.31
CA ILE A 266 -7.74 -4.36 -11.09
C ILE A 266 -7.01 -5.52 -10.43
N ASP A 267 -7.49 -5.95 -9.27
CA ASP A 267 -7.05 -7.20 -8.65
C ASP A 267 -7.76 -8.40 -9.27
N GLU A 268 -7.05 -9.53 -9.40
CA GLU A 268 -7.59 -10.77 -9.97
C GLU A 268 -8.39 -10.58 -11.28
N SER A 269 -7.78 -9.90 -12.25
CA SER A 269 -8.42 -9.52 -13.52
C SER A 269 -8.95 -10.71 -14.34
N HIS A 270 -8.38 -11.91 -14.16
CA HIS A 270 -8.87 -13.17 -14.73
C HIS A 270 -10.24 -13.61 -14.20
N ARG A 271 -10.75 -12.97 -13.14
CA ARG A 271 -12.06 -13.22 -12.51
C ARG A 271 -13.11 -12.19 -12.88
N LEU A 272 -12.79 -11.25 -13.76
CA LEU A 272 -13.77 -10.37 -14.36
C LEU A 272 -14.78 -11.20 -15.13
N ARG A 273 -16.06 -10.82 -15.05
CA ARG A 273 -17.15 -11.61 -15.64
C ARG A 273 -17.32 -11.33 -17.12
N ARG A 274 -17.76 -12.35 -17.83
CA ARG A 274 -18.44 -12.22 -19.12
C ARG A 274 -19.93 -12.43 -18.95
N TYR A 275 -20.72 -12.06 -19.95
CA TYR A 275 -22.12 -12.47 -19.97
C TYR A 275 -22.23 -14.00 -19.88
N TYR A 276 -23.03 -14.49 -18.95
CA TYR A 276 -23.31 -15.91 -18.78
C TYR A 276 -24.78 -16.10 -18.43
N SER A 277 -25.50 -16.82 -19.29
CA SER A 277 -26.96 -16.96 -19.21
C SER A 277 -27.45 -17.63 -17.92
N LYS A 278 -26.63 -18.49 -17.31
CA LYS A 278 -26.93 -19.14 -16.03
C LYS A 278 -26.44 -18.36 -14.80
N SER A 279 -25.97 -17.13 -14.97
CA SER A 279 -25.61 -16.25 -13.86
C SER A 279 -26.84 -15.55 -13.27
N GLN A 280 -26.76 -15.03 -12.04
CA GLN A 280 -27.88 -14.31 -11.44
C GLN A 280 -28.27 -13.08 -12.29
N ASN A 281 -29.57 -12.91 -12.56
CA ASN A 281 -30.10 -11.86 -13.44
C ASN A 281 -29.62 -10.44 -13.08
N THR A 282 -29.46 -10.13 -11.79
CA THR A 282 -28.97 -8.82 -11.31
C THR A 282 -27.55 -8.52 -11.78
N LEU A 283 -26.70 -9.54 -11.96
CA LEU A 283 -25.33 -9.40 -12.44
C LEU A 283 -25.27 -9.26 -13.96
N ASN A 284 -26.26 -9.78 -14.69
CA ASN A 284 -26.32 -9.62 -16.14
C ASN A 284 -26.86 -8.26 -16.58
N THR A 285 -27.45 -7.47 -15.67
CA THR A 285 -27.97 -6.13 -15.98
C THR A 285 -26.92 -5.20 -16.59
N ILE A 286 -25.65 -5.31 -16.19
CA ILE A 286 -24.56 -4.52 -16.77
C ILE A 286 -24.26 -4.87 -18.24
N PHE A 287 -24.73 -6.02 -18.72
CA PHE A 287 -24.63 -6.49 -20.11
C PHE A 287 -25.92 -6.29 -20.91
N ARG A 288 -26.94 -5.65 -20.34
CA ARG A 288 -28.20 -5.39 -21.03
C ARG A 288 -27.96 -4.43 -22.20
N LEU A 289 -28.54 -4.75 -23.36
CA LEU A 289 -28.49 -3.90 -24.53
C LEU A 289 -29.48 -2.73 -24.39
N PRO A 290 -29.18 -1.56 -25.00
CA PRO A 290 -30.16 -0.49 -25.13
C PRO A 290 -31.44 -1.00 -25.82
N PRO A 291 -32.65 -0.53 -25.45
CA PRO A 291 -33.92 -1.04 -25.96
C PRO A 291 -33.98 -1.13 -27.50
N LYS A 292 -33.54 -0.08 -28.20
CA LYS A 292 -33.50 -0.05 -29.68
C LYS A 292 -32.63 -1.17 -30.26
N VAL A 293 -31.43 -1.36 -29.71
CA VAL A 293 -30.49 -2.40 -30.17
C VAL A 293 -31.01 -3.80 -29.83
N ALA A 294 -31.68 -3.95 -28.69
CA ALA A 294 -32.27 -5.21 -28.29
C ALA A 294 -33.42 -5.64 -29.22
N GLU A 295 -34.27 -4.69 -29.62
CA GLU A 295 -35.36 -4.89 -30.57
C GLU A 295 -34.82 -5.28 -31.96
N GLU A 296 -33.83 -4.54 -32.48
CA GLU A 296 -33.19 -4.82 -33.77
C GLU A 296 -32.51 -6.20 -33.82
N ARG A 297 -31.88 -6.62 -32.72
CA ARG A 297 -31.12 -7.89 -32.66
C ARG A 297 -31.94 -9.08 -32.16
N GLY A 298 -33.17 -8.86 -31.69
CA GLY A 298 -33.99 -9.89 -31.06
C GLY A 298 -33.42 -10.49 -29.78
N VAL A 299 -32.45 -9.82 -29.12
CA VAL A 299 -31.81 -10.28 -27.88
C VAL A 299 -31.65 -9.15 -26.87
N ASN A 300 -31.91 -9.43 -25.59
CA ASN A 300 -31.88 -8.40 -24.54
C ASN A 300 -30.48 -8.10 -23.98
N TYR A 301 -29.50 -8.97 -24.24
CA TYR A 301 -28.17 -8.90 -23.64
C TYR A 301 -27.09 -9.04 -24.70
N ASP A 302 -25.97 -8.37 -24.45
CA ASP A 302 -24.76 -8.53 -25.24
C ASP A 302 -24.04 -9.80 -24.78
N VAL A 303 -24.21 -10.88 -25.56
CA VAL A 303 -23.66 -12.20 -25.24
C VAL A 303 -22.13 -12.27 -25.35
N GLY A 304 -21.52 -11.34 -26.09
CA GLY A 304 -20.07 -11.24 -26.23
C GLY A 304 -19.42 -10.33 -25.18
N ALA A 305 -20.21 -9.50 -24.51
CA ALA A 305 -19.68 -8.51 -23.58
C ALA A 305 -19.03 -9.12 -22.34
N ASN A 306 -18.00 -8.44 -21.87
CA ASN A 306 -17.34 -8.71 -20.60
C ASN A 306 -17.09 -7.42 -19.82
N GLU A 307 -16.83 -7.57 -18.52
CA GLU A 307 -16.58 -6.45 -17.62
C GLU A 307 -15.31 -5.69 -18.02
N LEU A 308 -14.27 -6.39 -18.49
CA LEU A 308 -13.00 -5.78 -18.84
C LEU A 308 -13.15 -4.75 -19.97
N GLU A 309 -13.85 -5.08 -21.05
CA GLU A 309 -14.15 -4.14 -22.15
C GLU A 309 -14.88 -2.89 -21.66
N LYS A 310 -15.87 -3.06 -20.78
CA LYS A 310 -16.64 -1.94 -20.23
C LYS A 310 -15.78 -1.05 -19.34
N ILE A 311 -14.86 -1.63 -18.56
CA ILE A 311 -13.94 -0.89 -17.69
C ILE A 311 -12.88 -0.14 -18.52
N VAL A 312 -12.29 -0.79 -19.53
CA VAL A 312 -11.27 -0.18 -20.40
C VAL A 312 -11.79 1.09 -21.07
N LYS A 313 -13.04 1.13 -21.52
CA LYS A 313 -13.67 2.33 -22.12
C LYS A 313 -13.75 3.54 -21.19
N ARG A 314 -13.60 3.35 -19.88
CA ARG A 314 -13.72 4.37 -18.83
C ARG A 314 -12.40 4.63 -18.10
N SER A 315 -11.30 4.10 -18.63
CA SER A 315 -9.98 4.13 -18.00
C SER A 315 -8.96 4.72 -18.98
N LYS A 316 -8.26 5.80 -18.61
CA LYS A 316 -7.16 6.32 -19.47
C LYS A 316 -5.95 5.40 -19.44
N GLN A 317 -5.57 4.94 -18.25
CA GLN A 317 -4.59 3.88 -18.02
C GLN A 317 -5.20 2.78 -17.16
N ILE A 318 -5.00 1.53 -17.56
CA ILE A 318 -5.40 0.35 -16.80
C ILE A 318 -4.20 -0.54 -16.45
N VAL A 319 -4.19 -1.09 -15.24
CA VAL A 319 -3.19 -2.05 -14.76
C VAL A 319 -3.92 -3.28 -14.23
N LEU A 320 -3.66 -4.43 -14.84
CA LEU A 320 -4.34 -5.69 -14.55
C LEU A 320 -3.41 -6.61 -13.75
N MET A 321 -3.79 -6.96 -12.52
CA MET A 321 -3.15 -8.06 -11.80
C MET A 321 -3.74 -9.37 -12.31
N TYR A 322 -2.91 -10.21 -12.94
CA TYR A 322 -3.34 -11.45 -13.58
C TYR A 322 -2.64 -12.65 -12.94
N ASP A 323 -3.39 -13.71 -12.66
CA ASP A 323 -2.85 -14.96 -12.15
C ASP A 323 -3.06 -16.09 -13.17
N PRO A 324 -2.02 -16.45 -13.95
CA PRO A 324 -2.13 -17.48 -14.99
C PRO A 324 -2.41 -18.87 -14.43
N SER A 325 -2.12 -19.11 -13.15
CA SER A 325 -2.26 -20.42 -12.52
C SER A 325 -3.66 -20.69 -11.96
N GLN A 326 -4.50 -19.66 -11.85
CA GLN A 326 -5.82 -19.79 -11.24
C GLN A 326 -6.86 -20.28 -12.24
N GLN A 327 -7.66 -21.25 -11.80
CA GLN A 327 -8.79 -21.75 -12.58
C GLN A 327 -9.87 -20.67 -12.76
N ILE A 328 -10.28 -20.48 -14.01
CA ILE A 328 -11.39 -19.62 -14.42
C ILE A 328 -12.73 -20.39 -14.33
N ARG A 329 -13.79 -19.71 -13.91
CA ARG A 329 -15.16 -20.24 -13.89
C ARG A 329 -15.82 -20.02 -15.24
N PRO A 330 -16.91 -20.77 -15.57
CA PRO A 330 -17.63 -20.57 -16.83
C PRO A 330 -18.13 -19.14 -17.08
N GLY A 331 -18.45 -18.39 -16.02
CA GLY A 331 -18.88 -16.99 -16.08
C GLY A 331 -17.76 -15.96 -15.97
N ASP A 332 -16.51 -16.39 -15.78
CA ASP A 332 -15.35 -15.51 -15.87
C ASP A 332 -14.98 -15.29 -17.34
N ILE A 333 -14.22 -14.23 -17.61
CA ILE A 333 -13.67 -13.92 -18.92
C ILE A 333 -12.81 -15.09 -19.42
N THR A 334 -12.95 -15.45 -20.70
CA THR A 334 -12.12 -16.51 -21.27
C THR A 334 -10.71 -16.01 -21.54
N MET A 335 -9.75 -16.92 -21.64
CA MET A 335 -8.37 -16.57 -22.01
C MET A 335 -8.29 -15.85 -23.35
N GLU A 336 -9.09 -16.30 -24.33
CA GLU A 336 -9.20 -15.67 -25.65
C GLU A 336 -9.71 -14.24 -25.56
N GLN A 337 -10.82 -14.00 -24.85
CA GLN A 337 -11.36 -12.64 -24.66
C GLN A 337 -10.36 -11.74 -23.94
N PHE A 338 -9.71 -12.25 -22.88
CA PHE A 338 -8.70 -11.50 -22.14
C PHE A 338 -7.53 -11.10 -23.06
N ASN A 339 -6.95 -12.06 -23.77
CA ASN A 339 -5.83 -11.81 -24.69
C ASN A 339 -6.21 -10.85 -25.82
N ASN A 340 -7.41 -10.98 -26.38
CA ASN A 340 -7.89 -10.07 -27.42
C ASN A 340 -7.98 -8.62 -26.92
N ILE A 341 -8.37 -8.40 -25.66
CA ILE A 341 -8.42 -7.06 -25.08
C ILE A 341 -7.01 -6.56 -24.73
N THR A 342 -6.14 -7.43 -24.22
CA THR A 342 -4.83 -7.06 -23.70
C THR A 342 -3.68 -7.19 -24.71
N HIS A 343 -3.93 -7.54 -25.97
CA HIS A 343 -2.87 -7.78 -26.97
C HIS A 343 -1.91 -6.60 -27.21
N LYS A 344 -2.36 -5.36 -26.94
CA LYS A 344 -1.55 -4.13 -27.02
C LYS A 344 -1.00 -3.67 -25.66
N PHE A 345 -1.30 -4.38 -24.59
CA PHE A 345 -0.86 -4.00 -23.25
C PHE A 345 0.59 -4.45 -23.08
N LYS A 346 1.33 -3.77 -22.21
CA LYS A 346 2.66 -4.20 -21.81
C LYS A 346 2.54 -5.24 -20.70
N HIS A 347 3.26 -6.35 -20.83
CA HIS A 347 3.22 -7.46 -19.88
C HIS A 347 4.48 -7.49 -19.01
N PHE A 348 4.29 -7.54 -17.70
CA PHE A 348 5.33 -7.85 -16.72
C PHE A 348 5.06 -9.19 -16.05
N TYR A 349 6.13 -9.83 -15.57
CA TYR A 349 6.06 -11.13 -14.91
C TYR A 349 6.78 -11.04 -13.56
N LEU A 350 6.05 -11.30 -12.48
CA LEU A 350 6.62 -11.41 -11.15
C LEU A 350 7.26 -12.78 -10.99
N PRO A 351 8.52 -12.87 -10.53
CA PRO A 351 9.14 -14.15 -10.27
C PRO A 351 8.40 -14.89 -9.15
N THR A 352 8.29 -16.20 -9.29
CA THR A 352 7.79 -17.06 -8.21
C THR A 352 8.95 -17.32 -7.24
N GLU A 353 8.90 -16.75 -6.05
CA GLU A 353 9.74 -17.18 -4.94
C GLU A 353 9.20 -18.49 -4.40
N TYR A 354 9.83 -19.62 -4.74
CA TYR A 354 9.59 -20.87 -4.04
C TYR A 354 10.11 -20.72 -2.61
N ARG A 355 9.24 -20.46 -1.64
CA ARG A 355 9.57 -20.54 -0.21
C ARG A 355 9.75 -22.01 0.19
N ILE A 356 10.85 -22.62 -0.22
CA ILE A 356 11.23 -23.95 0.26
C ILE A 356 11.85 -23.77 1.64
N ASN A 357 11.07 -24.02 2.69
CA ASN A 357 11.63 -24.24 4.03
C ASN A 357 12.23 -25.64 4.06
N ILE A 358 13.54 -25.74 3.83
CA ILE A 358 14.29 -26.95 4.15
C ILE A 358 14.63 -26.86 5.64
N PRO A 359 14.15 -27.78 6.50
CA PRO A 359 14.60 -27.81 7.89
C PRO A 359 16.09 -28.13 7.91
N GLU A 360 16.92 -27.19 8.37
CA GLU A 360 18.36 -27.39 8.50
C GLU A 360 18.64 -28.50 9.53
N LYS A 361 19.17 -29.63 9.06
CA LYS A 361 20.16 -30.39 9.85
C LYS A 361 21.53 -29.89 9.40
N SER A 362 22.27 -29.28 10.31
CA SER A 362 23.62 -28.70 10.17
C SER A 362 23.70 -27.28 9.60
N GLY A 363 24.04 -26.35 10.50
CA GLY A 363 24.17 -24.93 10.20
C GLY A 363 25.40 -24.62 9.35
N LYS A 364 25.17 -23.93 8.24
CA LYS A 364 25.96 -22.81 7.69
C LYS A 364 25.41 -22.51 6.30
N TYR A 365 25.00 -21.24 6.10
CA TYR A 365 24.46 -20.62 4.88
C TYR A 365 22.98 -20.89 4.56
N ARG A 366 22.11 -19.91 4.87
CA ARG A 366 20.82 -19.73 4.18
C ARG A 366 21.08 -19.42 2.71
N ARG A 367 21.13 -20.43 1.83
CA ARG A 367 20.99 -20.19 0.39
C ARG A 367 19.50 -20.13 0.07
N ALA A 368 19.01 -18.93 -0.26
CA ALA A 368 17.72 -18.77 -0.90
C ALA A 368 17.80 -19.44 -2.29
N TYR A 369 17.02 -20.49 -2.51
CA TYR A 369 16.90 -21.09 -3.84
C TYR A 369 15.97 -20.21 -4.68
N THR A 370 16.48 -19.67 -5.78
CA THR A 370 15.68 -18.87 -6.73
C THR A 370 14.81 -19.78 -7.60
N GLY A 371 13.79 -19.21 -8.27
CA GLY A 371 13.01 -19.94 -9.27
C GLY A 371 13.86 -20.55 -10.39
N GLU A 372 14.98 -19.91 -10.74
CA GLU A 372 15.96 -20.48 -11.68
C GLU A 372 16.61 -21.75 -11.15
N ASN A 373 16.94 -21.82 -9.85
CA ASN A 373 17.50 -23.03 -9.24
C ASN A 373 16.47 -24.18 -9.24
N TYR A 374 15.19 -23.87 -9.05
CA TYR A 374 14.10 -24.85 -9.14
C TYR A 374 13.89 -25.37 -10.56
N ILE A 375 13.83 -24.47 -11.56
CA ILE A 375 13.72 -24.85 -12.98
C ILE A 375 14.95 -25.64 -13.43
N LYS A 376 16.15 -25.25 -13.00
CA LYS A 376 17.40 -25.97 -13.28
C LYS A 376 17.41 -27.34 -12.59
N GLY A 377 16.85 -27.45 -11.39
CA GLY A 377 16.63 -28.72 -10.69
C GLY A 377 15.65 -29.63 -11.42
N ILE A 378 14.52 -29.10 -11.90
CA ILE A 378 13.55 -29.85 -12.72
C ILE A 378 14.19 -30.29 -14.04
N LYS A 379 14.90 -29.40 -14.75
CA LYS A 379 15.60 -29.74 -16.00
C LYS A 379 16.66 -30.82 -15.78
N ASN A 380 17.38 -30.77 -14.66
CA ASN A 380 18.35 -31.82 -14.31
C ASN A 380 17.67 -33.13 -13.91
N PHE A 381 16.49 -33.09 -13.29
CA PHE A 381 15.73 -34.28 -12.88
C PHE A 381 15.00 -34.97 -14.03
N LEU A 382 14.47 -34.19 -14.99
CA LEU A 382 13.74 -34.70 -16.15
C LEU A 382 14.65 -35.12 -17.31
N GLY A 383 15.95 -34.82 -17.25
CA GLY A 383 16.92 -35.14 -18.31
C GLY A 383 16.74 -34.30 -19.58
N PRO A 384 17.76 -34.26 -20.47
CA PRO A 384 17.81 -33.35 -21.62
C PRO A 384 16.79 -33.60 -22.77
N GLU A 385 15.86 -34.56 -22.65
CA GLU A 385 15.05 -35.01 -23.79
C GLU A 385 13.62 -34.46 -23.91
N MET A 386 13.20 -33.46 -23.14
CA MET A 386 11.98 -32.71 -23.47
C MET A 386 12.19 -31.20 -23.40
N SER A 387 12.64 -30.65 -24.52
CA SER A 387 12.37 -29.26 -24.89
C SER A 387 11.14 -29.25 -25.80
N ILE A 388 10.04 -28.68 -25.30
CA ILE A 388 8.91 -28.17 -26.08
C ILE A 388 8.71 -26.71 -25.66
#